data_AF-A0A1V6N2L2-F1
#
_entry.id   AF-A0A1V6N2L2-F1
#
_cell.length_a   1.000
_cell.length_b   1.000
_cell.length_c   1.000
_cell.angle_alpha   90.00
_cell.angle_beta   90.00
_cell.angle_gamma   90.00
#
_symmetry.space_group_name_H-M   'P 1'
#
loop_
_entity.id
_entity.type
_entity.pdbx_description
1 polymer ?
#
loop_
_entity_poly.entity_id
_entity_poly.type
_entity_poly.pdbx_seq_one_letter_code
_entity_poly.pdbx_strand_id
1 'polypeptide(L)'
;MLTKIYNKLYKKSVKTGVTTNILKNKIVNYLGKTEKVLVVCLDDYGSNKITSEDIDQINKVMYTLLRAHEVNHKAKISLITVTNRRYINFVLSQSVETIFRPANVNFDAYTLSEINSILSDRCKMGFARGVISEEVIYMVAEHAYREGDLRIGIRCLYDAGRNAELVGSSTIEREHLDF
;
A
#
# COMPACT_ATOMS: atom_id res chain seq x y z
N MET A 1 5.65 13.63 -7.64
CA MET A 1 5.83 12.24 -8.13
C MET A 1 6.88 12.09 -9.25
N LEU A 2 6.75 12.78 -10.39
CA LEU A 2 7.66 12.61 -11.54
C LEU A 2 9.14 12.81 -11.22
N THR A 3 9.48 13.76 -10.34
CA THR A 3 10.85 13.96 -9.84
C THR A 3 11.42 12.69 -9.20
N LYS A 4 10.63 11.99 -8.38
CA LYS A 4 11.05 10.72 -7.75
C LYS A 4 11.32 9.64 -8.79
N ILE A 5 10.45 9.52 -9.81
CA ILE A 5 10.62 8.59 -10.93
C ILE A 5 11.89 8.92 -11.71
N TYR A 6 12.07 10.19 -12.08
CA TYR A 6 13.26 10.65 -12.79
C TYR A 6 14.54 10.33 -12.02
N ASN A 7 14.59 10.68 -10.73
CA ASN A 7 15.76 10.43 -9.90
C ASN A 7 16.08 8.93 -9.80
N LYS A 8 15.05 8.06 -9.73
CA LYS A 8 15.23 6.61 -9.69
C LYS A 8 15.77 6.04 -11.02
N LEU A 9 15.28 6.54 -12.15
CA LEU A 9 15.70 6.10 -13.49
C LEU A 9 17.10 6.60 -13.87
N TYR A 10 17.38 7.88 -13.59
CA TYR A 10 18.62 8.54 -14.01
C TYR A 10 19.71 8.59 -12.92
N LYS A 11 19.41 8.13 -11.70
CA LYS A 11 20.31 8.14 -10.53
C LYS A 11 20.90 9.54 -10.25
N LYS A 12 20.14 10.59 -10.51
CA LYS A 12 20.54 12.00 -10.34
C LYS A 12 19.36 12.88 -10.00
N SER A 13 19.61 13.96 -9.27
CA SER A 13 18.58 14.95 -8.93
C SER A 13 18.14 15.77 -10.14
N VAL A 14 16.86 16.13 -10.16
CA VAL A 14 16.31 17.11 -11.10
C VAL A 14 16.91 18.49 -10.81
N LYS A 15 17.34 19.21 -11.85
CA LYS A 15 17.78 20.61 -11.73
C LYS A 15 16.59 21.49 -11.39
N THR A 16 16.81 22.56 -10.62
CA THR A 16 15.78 23.58 -10.33
C THR A 16 15.24 24.21 -11.61
N GLY A 17 13.95 24.56 -11.63
CA GLY A 17 13.27 25.20 -12.77
C GLY A 17 12.87 24.26 -13.91
N VAL A 18 13.10 22.95 -13.83
CA VAL A 18 12.67 22.00 -14.86
C VAL A 18 11.16 21.78 -14.79
N THR A 19 10.47 22.03 -15.91
CA THR A 19 9.02 21.84 -16.00
C THR A 19 8.60 20.37 -16.06
N THR A 20 7.35 20.09 -15.65
CA THR A 20 6.72 18.77 -15.68
C THR A 20 6.79 18.10 -17.05
N ASN A 21 6.57 18.87 -18.13
CA ASN A 21 6.63 18.36 -19.51
C ASN A 21 8.04 17.92 -19.92
N ILE A 22 9.08 18.66 -19.50
CA ILE A 22 10.47 18.27 -19.78
C ILE A 22 10.81 16.97 -19.04
N LEU A 23 10.38 16.83 -17.78
CA LEU A 23 10.55 15.60 -17.02
C LEU A 23 9.83 14.42 -17.67
N LYS A 24 8.56 14.60 -18.07
CA LYS A 24 7.79 13.60 -18.82
C LYS A 24 8.58 13.11 -20.03
N ASN A 25 8.97 14.02 -20.91
CA ASN A 25 9.63 13.65 -22.17
C ASN A 25 10.95 12.91 -21.93
N LYS A 26 11.71 13.30 -20.91
CA LYS A 26 12.93 12.58 -20.52
C LYS A 26 12.62 11.16 -20.05
N ILE A 27 11.68 11.01 -19.11
CA ILE A 27 11.28 9.69 -18.58
C ILE A 27 10.80 8.79 -19.73
N VAL A 28 9.88 9.27 -20.55
CA VAL A 28 9.27 8.49 -21.64
C VAL A 28 10.29 8.08 -22.69
N ASN A 29 11.16 9.00 -23.12
CA ASN A 29 12.22 8.68 -24.08
C ASN A 29 13.27 7.73 -23.50
N TYR A 30 13.57 7.82 -22.21
CA TYR A 30 14.45 6.86 -21.55
C TYR A 30 13.86 5.45 -21.58
N LEU A 31 12.57 5.30 -21.24
CA LEU A 31 11.89 4.01 -21.27
C LEU A 31 11.86 3.42 -22.68
N GLY A 32 11.53 4.22 -23.69
CA GLY A 32 11.50 3.77 -25.08
C GLY A 32 12.88 3.41 -25.65
N LYS A 33 13.94 4.12 -25.25
CA LYS A 33 15.33 3.81 -25.67
C LYS A 33 15.92 2.58 -24.98
N THR A 34 15.54 2.34 -23.73
CA THR A 34 16.08 1.24 -22.93
C THR A 34 15.19 0.01 -22.93
N GLU A 35 14.03 0.08 -23.59
CA GLU A 35 12.99 -0.95 -23.63
C GLU A 35 12.54 -1.43 -22.23
N LYS A 36 12.70 -0.56 -21.23
CA LYS A 36 12.29 -0.84 -19.86
C LYS A 36 10.81 -0.56 -19.66
N VAL A 37 10.18 -1.38 -18.83
CA VAL A 37 8.80 -1.17 -18.35
C VAL A 37 8.85 -0.43 -17.02
N LEU A 38 8.12 0.69 -16.93
CA LEU A 38 7.92 1.41 -15.67
C LEU A 38 6.63 0.94 -15.01
N VAL A 39 6.73 0.32 -13.83
CA VAL A 39 5.58 0.06 -12.96
C VAL A 39 5.54 1.15 -11.88
N VAL A 40 4.43 1.86 -11.80
CA VAL A 40 4.17 2.89 -10.78
C VAL A 40 3.10 2.34 -9.84
N CYS A 41 3.41 2.27 -8.54
CA CYS A 41 2.45 1.88 -7.51
C CYS A 41 2.04 3.12 -6.71
N LEU A 42 0.75 3.40 -6.64
CA LEU A 42 0.14 4.45 -5.81
C LEU A 42 -0.62 3.77 -4.67
N ASP A 43 -0.10 3.90 -3.46
CA ASP A 43 -0.76 3.37 -2.27
C ASP A 43 -1.70 4.43 -1.66
N ASP A 44 -2.74 3.97 -0.96
CA ASP A 44 -3.73 4.80 -0.23
C ASP A 44 -4.42 5.88 -1.10
N TYR A 45 -4.62 5.64 -2.40
CA TYR A 45 -5.25 6.59 -3.30
C TYR A 45 -6.73 6.82 -2.95
N GLY A 46 -7.14 8.08 -2.83
CA GLY A 46 -8.51 8.43 -2.46
C GLY A 46 -8.83 8.27 -0.97
N SER A 47 -7.81 8.09 -0.12
CA SER A 47 -8.00 8.08 1.32
C SER A 47 -8.37 9.46 1.85
N ASN A 48 -9.02 9.49 3.02
CA ASN A 48 -9.45 10.75 3.65
C ASN A 48 -8.28 11.66 4.09
N LYS A 49 -7.03 11.18 3.96
CA LYS A 49 -5.81 11.94 4.27
C LYS A 49 -5.30 12.76 3.09
N ILE A 50 -5.84 12.53 1.90
CA ILE A 50 -5.43 13.19 0.66
C ILE A 50 -6.39 14.35 0.41
N THR A 51 -5.84 15.56 0.21
CA THR A 51 -6.66 16.74 -0.11
C THR A 51 -7.18 16.66 -1.55
N SER A 52 -8.20 17.47 -1.87
CA SER A 52 -8.67 17.62 -3.26
C SER A 52 -7.54 18.10 -4.20
N GLU A 53 -6.66 18.98 -3.72
CA GLU A 53 -5.51 19.45 -4.49
C GLU A 53 -4.51 18.33 -4.79
N ASP A 54 -4.25 17.45 -3.83
CA ASP A 54 -3.38 16.29 -4.01
C ASP A 54 -3.96 15.31 -5.04
N ILE A 55 -5.28 15.06 -4.99
CA ILE A 55 -5.99 14.23 -5.97
C ILE A 55 -5.81 14.81 -7.37
N ASP A 56 -5.98 16.12 -7.54
CA ASP A 56 -5.79 16.81 -8.82
C ASP A 56 -4.35 16.70 -9.34
N GLN A 57 -3.36 16.85 -8.47
CA GLN A 57 -1.95 16.66 -8.84
C GLN A 57 -1.67 15.23 -9.26
N ILE A 58 -2.19 14.23 -8.53
CA ILE A 58 -2.04 12.82 -8.88
C ILE A 58 -2.71 12.54 -10.23
N ASN A 59 -3.93 13.03 -10.45
CA ASN A 59 -4.65 12.89 -11.71
C ASN A 59 -3.87 13.48 -12.90
N LYS A 60 -3.28 14.68 -12.75
CA LYS A 60 -2.42 15.28 -13.78
C LYS A 60 -1.21 14.41 -14.11
N VAL A 61 -0.58 13.80 -13.10
CA VAL A 61 0.57 12.92 -13.32
C VAL A 61 0.14 11.57 -13.92
N MET A 62 -0.98 10.98 -13.47
CA MET A 62 -1.54 9.76 -14.04
C MET A 62 -1.86 9.96 -15.52
N TYR A 63 -2.56 11.04 -15.88
CA TYR A 63 -2.83 11.42 -17.27
C TYR A 63 -1.55 11.50 -18.10
N THR A 64 -0.54 12.18 -17.55
CA THR A 64 0.78 12.35 -18.18
C THR A 64 1.50 11.02 -18.44
N LEU A 65 1.42 10.08 -17.49
CA LEU A 65 2.07 8.77 -17.57
C LEU A 65 1.33 7.80 -18.48
N LEU A 66 0.00 7.73 -18.38
CA LEU A 66 -0.82 6.82 -19.19
C LEU A 66 -0.77 7.18 -20.69
N ARG A 67 -0.59 8.47 -21.01
CA ARG A 67 -0.34 8.97 -22.37
C ARG A 67 1.14 9.00 -22.78
N ALA A 68 2.01 8.23 -22.12
CA ALA A 68 3.41 8.15 -22.52
C ALA A 68 3.60 7.63 -23.96
N HIS A 69 2.71 6.75 -24.41
CA HIS A 69 2.73 6.18 -25.76
C HIS A 69 2.62 7.26 -26.87
N GLU A 70 1.96 8.39 -26.59
CA GLU A 70 1.85 9.53 -27.52
C GLU A 70 3.21 10.22 -27.77
N VAL A 71 4.12 10.18 -26.80
CA VAL A 71 5.47 10.77 -26.92
C VAL A 71 6.45 9.73 -27.48
N ASN A 72 6.34 8.47 -27.06
CA ASN A 72 7.15 7.39 -27.58
C ASN A 72 6.38 6.07 -27.50
N HIS A 73 6.01 5.51 -28.64
CA HIS A 73 5.24 4.26 -28.74
C HIS A 73 5.93 3.04 -28.12
N LYS A 74 7.27 3.07 -27.95
CA LYS A 74 8.02 2.00 -27.29
C LYS A 74 8.00 2.10 -25.76
N ALA A 75 7.58 3.23 -25.19
CA ALA A 75 7.54 3.40 -23.76
C ALA A 75 6.36 2.65 -23.15
N LYS A 76 6.65 1.73 -22.22
CA LYS A 76 5.66 0.93 -21.52
C LYS A 76 5.57 1.37 -20.07
N ILE A 77 4.38 1.82 -19.67
CA ILE A 77 4.10 2.23 -18.29
C ILE A 77 2.85 1.49 -17.81
N SER A 78 2.93 0.89 -16.62
CA SER A 78 1.80 0.29 -15.91
C SER A 78 1.60 1.00 -14.58
N LEU A 79 0.35 1.13 -14.18
CA LEU A 79 -0.06 1.81 -12.96
C LEU A 79 -0.85 0.82 -12.10
N ILE A 80 -0.43 0.67 -10.84
CA ILE A 80 -1.13 -0.08 -9.80
C ILE A 80 -1.57 0.93 -8.75
N THR A 81 -2.84 0.89 -8.37
CA THR A 81 -3.38 1.78 -7.34
C THR A 81 -4.07 0.95 -6.27
N VAL A 82 -3.82 1.25 -5.00
CA VAL A 82 -4.52 0.66 -3.86
C VAL A 82 -5.44 1.73 -3.28
N THR A 83 -6.70 1.37 -3.03
CA THR A 83 -7.70 2.28 -2.46
C THR A 83 -8.57 1.53 -1.46
N ASN A 84 -9.02 2.23 -0.42
CA ASN A 84 -9.99 1.72 0.54
C ASN A 84 -11.45 1.97 0.11
N ARG A 85 -11.67 2.72 -0.98
CA ARG A 85 -13.01 2.99 -1.51
C ARG A 85 -13.37 1.92 -2.51
N ARG A 86 -14.54 1.29 -2.34
CA ARG A 86 -15.08 0.29 -3.29
C ARG A 86 -15.17 0.79 -4.74
N TYR A 87 -15.24 2.09 -4.95
CA TYR A 87 -15.38 2.70 -6.26
C TYR A 87 -14.32 3.79 -6.47
N ILE A 88 -13.30 3.49 -7.26
CA ILE A 88 -12.24 4.45 -7.63
C ILE A 88 -12.76 5.58 -8.53
N ASN A 89 -13.87 5.36 -9.23
CA ASN A 89 -14.48 6.31 -10.17
C ASN A 89 -14.89 7.64 -9.51
N PHE A 90 -15.03 7.70 -8.17
CA PHE A 90 -15.32 8.94 -7.46
C PHE A 90 -14.10 9.85 -7.24
N VAL A 91 -12.90 9.40 -7.59
CA VAL A 91 -11.63 10.11 -7.32
C VAL A 91 -10.89 10.48 -8.62
N LEU A 92 -11.15 9.74 -9.70
CA LEU A 92 -10.54 9.99 -11.01
C LEU A 92 -11.25 11.14 -11.72
N SER A 93 -10.46 12.04 -12.32
CA SER A 93 -11.04 13.00 -13.26
C SER A 93 -11.50 12.27 -14.53
N GLN A 94 -12.54 12.77 -15.19
CA GLN A 94 -13.12 12.18 -16.40
C GLN A 94 -12.06 11.93 -17.50
N SER A 95 -11.05 12.81 -17.61
CA SER A 95 -9.93 12.66 -18.54
C SER A 95 -9.00 11.48 -18.22
N VAL A 96 -8.85 11.12 -16.95
CA VAL A 96 -8.05 9.95 -16.53
C VAL A 96 -8.88 8.68 -16.67
N GLU A 97 -10.16 8.71 -16.29
CA GLU A 97 -11.07 7.56 -16.36
C GLU A 97 -11.18 6.97 -17.78
N THR A 98 -11.22 7.82 -18.81
CA THR A 98 -11.29 7.35 -20.22
C THR A 98 -10.07 6.53 -20.66
N ILE A 99 -8.91 6.75 -20.03
CA ILE A 99 -7.62 6.15 -20.40
C ILE A 99 -7.22 5.05 -19.42
N PHE A 100 -7.49 5.27 -18.14
CA PHE A 100 -7.19 4.34 -17.06
C PHE A 100 -8.32 3.31 -16.96
N ARG A 101 -8.11 2.16 -17.60
CA ARG A 101 -9.00 1.00 -17.52
C ARG A 101 -8.38 -0.08 -16.62
N PRO A 102 -8.45 0.07 -15.29
CA PRO A 102 -7.82 -0.88 -14.38
C PRO A 102 -8.53 -2.24 -14.42
N ALA A 103 -7.75 -3.31 -14.26
CA ALA A 103 -8.28 -4.59 -13.83
C ALA A 103 -8.46 -4.52 -12.32
N ASN A 104 -9.70 -4.57 -11.84
CA ASN A 104 -10.01 -4.46 -10.42
C ASN A 104 -9.73 -5.79 -9.72
N VAL A 105 -8.99 -5.72 -8.61
CA VAL A 105 -8.79 -6.83 -7.68
C VAL A 105 -9.37 -6.41 -6.34
N ASN A 106 -10.40 -7.11 -5.89
CA ASN A 106 -11.06 -6.84 -4.63
C ASN A 106 -10.40 -7.64 -3.51
N PHE A 107 -10.14 -6.97 -2.39
CA PHE A 107 -9.67 -7.58 -1.15
C PHE A 107 -10.82 -7.54 -0.16
N ASP A 108 -11.54 -8.65 -0.04
CA ASP A 108 -12.63 -8.77 0.92
C ASP A 108 -12.08 -8.81 2.35
N ALA A 109 -12.94 -8.50 3.33
CA ALA A 109 -12.57 -8.60 4.72
C ALA A 109 -12.27 -10.06 5.08
N TYR A 110 -11.19 -10.28 5.82
CA TYR A 110 -10.84 -11.62 6.29
C TYR A 110 -11.93 -12.17 7.22
N THR A 111 -12.25 -13.44 7.04
CA THR A 111 -13.04 -14.21 8.00
C THR A 111 -12.28 -14.38 9.31
N LEU A 112 -13.00 -14.64 10.41
CA LEU A 112 -12.37 -14.94 11.70
C LEU A 112 -11.35 -16.08 11.60
N SER A 113 -11.64 -17.13 10.82
CA SER A 113 -10.71 -18.25 10.62
C SER A 113 -9.42 -17.83 9.90
N GLU A 114 -9.52 -16.96 8.88
CA GLU A 114 -8.35 -16.44 8.18
C GLU A 114 -7.52 -15.52 9.08
N ILE A 115 -8.18 -14.65 9.85
CA ILE A 115 -7.52 -13.80 10.85
C ILE A 115 -6.76 -14.67 11.84
N ASN A 116 -7.41 -15.68 12.42
CA ASN A 116 -6.77 -16.58 13.38
C ASN A 116 -5.57 -17.31 12.77
N SER A 117 -5.69 -17.82 11.54
CA SER A 117 -4.59 -18.47 10.82
C SER A 117 -3.41 -17.53 10.61
N ILE A 118 -3.66 -16.29 10.15
CA ILE A 118 -2.62 -15.31 9.91
C ILE A 118 -1.91 -14.96 11.22
N LEU A 119 -2.66 -14.69 12.29
CA LEU A 119 -2.10 -14.35 13.60
C LEU A 119 -1.30 -15.52 14.20
N SER A 120 -1.77 -16.76 14.03
CA SER A 120 -1.07 -17.97 14.46
C SER A 120 0.28 -18.10 13.76
N ASP A 121 0.34 -17.88 12.45
CA ASP A 121 1.60 -17.93 11.70
C ASP A 121 2.55 -16.80 12.10
N ARG A 122 2.02 -15.60 12.41
CA ARG A 122 2.83 -14.51 12.97
C ARG A 122 3.38 -14.87 14.35
N CYS A 123 2.61 -15.51 15.22
CA CYS A 123 3.09 -15.98 16.53
C CYS A 123 4.24 -16.99 16.37
N LYS A 124 4.10 -17.96 15.46
CA LYS A 124 5.17 -18.95 15.19
C LYS A 124 6.47 -18.31 14.71
N MET A 125 6.40 -17.20 13.97
CA MET A 125 7.57 -16.48 13.46
C MET A 125 8.14 -15.47 14.45
N GLY A 126 7.29 -14.86 15.27
CA GLY A 126 7.64 -13.73 16.14
C GLY A 126 7.92 -14.09 17.59
N PHE A 127 7.34 -15.18 18.10
CA PHE A 127 7.48 -15.60 19.49
C PHE A 127 8.32 -16.87 19.64
N ALA A 128 8.91 -17.02 20.83
CA ALA A 128 9.51 -18.30 21.22
C ALA A 128 8.44 -19.39 21.29
N ARG A 129 8.83 -20.64 21.04
CA ARG A 129 7.89 -21.76 21.01
C ARG A 129 7.25 -21.97 22.38
N GLY A 130 5.92 -22.05 22.41
CA GLY A 130 5.14 -22.38 23.61
C GLY A 130 4.91 -21.22 24.57
N VAL A 131 5.28 -19.98 24.23
CA VAL A 131 5.05 -18.83 25.10
C VAL A 131 3.63 -18.27 25.01
N ILE A 132 2.84 -18.68 24.03
CA ILE A 132 1.45 -18.24 23.85
C ILE A 132 0.60 -19.45 23.47
N SER A 133 -0.60 -19.54 24.03
CA SER A 133 -1.55 -20.61 23.74
C SER A 133 -2.44 -20.26 22.54
N GLU A 134 -2.96 -21.28 21.85
CA GLU A 134 -3.92 -21.09 20.74
C GLU A 134 -5.19 -20.37 21.19
N GLU A 135 -5.59 -20.53 22.46
CA GLU A 135 -6.74 -19.84 23.04
C GLU A 135 -6.53 -18.32 23.09
N VAL A 136 -5.35 -17.87 23.54
CA VAL A 136 -5.00 -16.44 23.59
C VAL A 136 -4.90 -15.86 22.17
N ILE A 137 -4.33 -16.60 21.21
CA ILE A 137 -4.29 -16.18 19.80
C ILE A 137 -5.71 -16.00 19.26
N TYR A 138 -6.61 -16.94 19.57
CA TYR A 138 -8.00 -16.88 19.15
C TYR A 138 -8.76 -15.69 19.76
N MET A 139 -8.53 -15.35 21.04
CA MET A 139 -9.11 -14.14 21.66
C MET A 139 -8.69 -12.87 20.91
N VAL A 140 -7.42 -12.77 20.51
CA VAL A 140 -6.91 -11.64 19.71
C VAL A 140 -7.52 -11.63 18.31
N ALA A 141 -7.73 -12.81 17.71
CA ALA A 141 -8.40 -12.94 16.42
C ALA A 141 -9.86 -12.46 16.48
N GLU A 142 -10.60 -12.83 17.52
CA GLU A 142 -11.97 -12.37 17.75
C GLU A 142 -12.05 -10.85 17.94
N HIS A 143 -11.10 -10.28 18.68
CA HIS A 143 -11.01 -8.83 18.84
C HIS A 143 -10.74 -8.13 17.51
N ALA A 144 -9.74 -8.57 16.75
CA ALA A 144 -9.41 -8.01 15.44
C ALA A 144 -10.56 -8.15 14.43
N TYR A 145 -11.30 -9.27 14.48
CA TYR A 145 -12.47 -9.50 13.65
C TYR A 145 -13.61 -8.53 13.99
N ARG A 146 -13.88 -8.31 15.28
CA ARG A 146 -14.90 -7.35 15.75
C ARG A 146 -14.58 -5.91 15.35
N GLU A 147 -13.31 -5.53 15.42
CA GLU A 147 -12.85 -4.20 14.99
C GLU A 147 -12.75 -4.06 13.46
N GLY A 148 -12.77 -5.17 12.72
CA GLY A 148 -12.68 -5.18 11.25
C GLY A 148 -11.29 -4.82 10.70
N ASP A 149 -10.23 -4.92 11.52
CA ASP A 149 -8.86 -4.59 11.11
C ASP A 149 -7.84 -5.59 11.69
N LEU A 150 -7.33 -6.47 10.83
CA LEU A 150 -6.27 -7.44 11.16
C LEU A 150 -5.03 -6.79 11.77
N ARG A 151 -4.72 -5.53 11.44
CA ARG A 151 -3.56 -4.82 11.98
C ARG A 151 -3.70 -4.58 13.47
N ILE A 152 -4.93 -4.45 13.98
CA ILE A 152 -5.19 -4.37 15.42
C ILE A 152 -4.75 -5.66 16.09
N GLY A 153 -5.10 -6.83 15.53
CA GLY A 153 -4.66 -8.12 16.06
C GLY A 153 -3.13 -8.27 16.09
N ILE A 154 -2.45 -7.89 15.02
CA ILE A 154 -0.97 -7.94 14.97
C ILE A 154 -0.35 -7.01 16.03
N ARG A 155 -0.86 -5.78 16.15
CA ARG A 155 -0.38 -4.84 17.16
C ARG A 155 -0.65 -5.37 18.57
N CYS A 156 -1.82 -5.95 18.80
CA CYS A 156 -2.19 -6.46 20.11
C CYS A 156 -1.29 -7.61 20.56
N LEU A 157 -0.91 -8.53 19.65
CA LEU A 157 0.10 -9.54 19.95
C LEU A 157 1.45 -8.91 20.33
N TYR A 158 1.91 -7.91 19.56
CA TYR A 158 3.15 -7.20 19.85
C TYR A 158 3.12 -6.56 21.25
N ASP A 159 2.04 -5.86 21.58
CA ASP A 159 1.87 -5.21 22.89
C ASP A 159 1.75 -6.24 24.01
N ALA A 160 1.04 -7.34 23.80
CA ALA A 160 0.90 -8.43 24.77
C ALA A 160 2.24 -9.10 25.10
N GLY A 161 3.08 -9.36 24.09
CA GLY A 161 4.44 -9.88 24.31
C GLY A 161 5.29 -8.93 25.15
N ARG A 162 5.21 -7.62 24.86
CA ARG A 162 5.91 -6.59 25.63
C ARG A 162 5.37 -6.48 27.05
N ASN A 163 4.06 -6.58 27.25
CA ASN A 163 3.43 -6.53 28.57
C ASN A 163 3.85 -7.72 29.44
N ALA A 164 3.88 -8.93 28.87
CA ALA A 164 4.39 -10.12 29.53
C ALA A 164 5.87 -9.95 29.96
N GLU A 165 6.71 -9.42 29.07
CA GLU A 165 8.11 -9.15 29.36
C GLU A 165 8.30 -8.13 30.48
N LEU A 166 7.51 -7.05 30.49
CA LEU A 166 7.57 -5.99 31.50
C LEU A 166 7.30 -6.50 32.92
N VAL A 167 6.43 -7.50 33.08
CA VAL A 167 6.12 -8.12 34.38
C VAL A 167 6.98 -9.36 34.67
N GLY A 168 7.92 -9.70 33.78
CA GLY A 168 8.77 -10.88 33.92
C GLY A 168 8.05 -12.21 33.71
N SER A 169 6.89 -12.21 33.02
CA SER A 169 6.17 -13.43 32.68
C SER A 169 6.87 -14.20 31.56
N SER A 170 6.99 -15.52 31.72
CA SER A 170 7.50 -16.41 30.67
C SER A 170 6.47 -16.74 29.58
N THR A 171 5.18 -16.47 29.83
CA THR A 171 4.08 -16.74 28.91
C THR A 171 3.16 -15.54 28.74
N ILE A 172 2.55 -15.44 27.57
CA ILE A 172 1.55 -14.44 27.22
C ILE A 172 0.17 -15.02 27.55
N GLU A 173 -0.35 -14.60 28.70
CA GLU A 173 -1.70 -14.90 29.15
C GLU A 173 -2.69 -13.76 28.83
N ARG A 174 -3.99 -14.03 29.08
CA ARG A 174 -5.08 -13.07 28.87
C ARG A 174 -4.87 -11.72 29.58
N GLU A 175 -4.25 -11.71 30.75
CA GLU A 175 -3.97 -10.50 31.53
C GLU A 175 -3.01 -9.52 30.85
N HIS A 176 -2.25 -9.97 29.84
CA HIS A 176 -1.36 -9.13 29.06
C HIS A 176 -2.05 -8.48 27.85
N LEU A 177 -3.29 -8.87 27.53
CA LEU A 177 -4.10 -8.29 26.47
C LEU A 177 -4.78 -7.01 26.97
N ASP A 178 -4.76 -5.95 26.17
CA ASP A 178 -5.28 -4.62 26.53
C ASP A 178 -6.62 -4.32 25.82
N PHE A 179 -7.60 -5.23 25.95
CA PHE A 179 -8.97 -5.10 25.42
C PHE A 179 -9.99 -6.01 26.12
#